data_AF-A0A397JK40-F1
#
_entry.id   AF-A0A397JK40-F1
#
_cell.length_a   1.000
_cell.length_b   1.000
_cell.length_c   1.000
_cell.angle_alpha   90.00
_cell.angle_beta   90.00
_cell.angle_gamma   90.00
#
_symmetry.space_group_name_H-M   'P 1'
#
loop_
_entity.id
_entity.type
_entity.pdbx_description
1 polymer ?
#
loop_
_entity_poly.entity_id
_entity_poly.type
_entity_poly.pdbx_seq_one_letter_code
_entity_poly.pdbx_strand_id
1 'polypeptide(L)'
;MYPIGARTSGRLHRQSGARYSIFRPVIVPLKTIENEKSYGEQNSRNWWKQAKRSILNHANILSIILYSDATTTDTLGKSSLHPIYVSLGNIPTWRRNKEDVKQLLGYLPILSAKNEKEKKSSKFKELARETFHNSIKFLLDLLFQGDGVDFNIDDKDIWFFPRISTIICDWPEACMFSLTYKSVNSNYPCHFCLVQREDLINIRKEVILRNHVNIKEYFDSNTSNLAGLEQVNN
;
A
#
# COMPACT_ATOMS: atom_id res chain seq x y z
N MET A 1 27.14 10.46 35.65
CA MET A 1 27.18 11.93 35.64
C MET A 1 26.11 12.40 34.66
N TYR A 2 24.94 12.80 35.18
CA TYR A 2 23.87 13.51 34.45
C TYR A 2 24.32 14.97 34.17
N PRO A 3 23.49 15.89 33.61
CA PRO A 3 22.61 15.88 32.42
C PRO A 3 22.65 17.21 31.63
N ILE A 4 22.15 17.25 30.38
CA ILE A 4 21.53 18.46 29.76
C ILE A 4 20.51 17.91 28.74
N GLY A 5 19.20 18.17 28.74
CA GLY A 5 18.41 19.25 29.31
C GLY A 5 17.84 20.13 28.20
N ALA A 6 16.77 19.71 27.52
CA ALA A 6 15.96 20.62 26.70
C ALA A 6 14.47 20.38 26.99
N ARG A 7 13.88 21.40 27.60
CA ARG A 7 12.51 21.45 28.12
C ARG A 7 11.48 21.32 27.01
N THR A 8 10.48 20.49 27.27
CA THR A 8 9.12 20.65 26.77
C THR A 8 8.53 21.96 27.31
N SER A 9 8.27 22.92 26.42
CA SER A 9 7.32 24.00 26.69
C SER A 9 6.69 24.47 25.38
N GLY A 10 5.65 23.77 24.96
CA GLY A 10 4.71 24.23 23.93
C GLY A 10 3.32 24.18 24.52
N ARG A 11 2.86 25.33 25.02
CA ARG A 11 1.53 25.56 25.59
C ARG A 11 0.48 25.16 24.56
N LEU A 12 -0.41 24.22 24.88
CA LEU A 12 -1.65 23.96 24.14
C LEU A 12 -2.52 25.21 24.23
N HIS A 13 -2.34 26.15 23.29
CA HIS A 13 -3.38 27.12 23.03
C HIS A 13 -4.50 26.39 22.29
N ARG A 14 -5.58 26.14 23.03
CA ARG A 14 -6.90 25.85 22.48
C ARG A 14 -7.21 26.97 21.47
N GLN A 15 -7.06 26.69 20.18
CA GLN A 15 -7.74 27.45 19.13
C GLN A 15 -8.94 26.62 18.68
N SER A 16 -10.06 26.97 19.29
CA SER A 16 -11.40 26.76 18.76
C SER A 16 -11.46 27.21 17.30
N GLY A 17 -11.80 26.30 16.39
CA GLY A 17 -12.07 26.59 14.98
C GLY A 17 -11.17 25.78 14.05
N ALA A 18 -11.52 24.51 13.82
CA ALA A 18 -10.95 23.73 12.73
C ALA A 18 -11.32 24.39 11.39
N ARG A 19 -10.42 25.24 10.88
CA ARG A 19 -10.35 25.60 9.46
C ARG A 19 -9.37 24.62 8.85
N TYR A 20 -9.83 23.90 7.82
CA TYR A 20 -9.04 22.99 7.00
C TYR A 20 -7.60 23.48 6.85
N SER A 21 -6.64 22.73 7.40
CA SER A 21 -5.23 22.96 7.11
C SER A 21 -5.03 22.69 5.63
N ILE A 22 -4.90 23.74 4.83
CA ILE A 22 -4.60 23.62 3.41
C ILE A 22 -3.17 23.07 3.31
N PHE A 23 -3.07 21.76 3.08
CA PHE A 23 -1.81 21.11 2.75
C PHE A 23 -1.35 21.65 1.39
N ARG A 24 -0.28 22.46 1.37
CA ARG A 24 0.38 22.93 0.14
C ARG A 24 1.71 22.19 -0.03
N PRO A 25 1.71 20.96 -0.57
CA PRO A 25 2.96 20.28 -0.90
C PRO A 25 3.64 21.02 -2.05
N VAL A 26 4.98 21.14 -1.98
CA VAL A 26 5.77 21.54 -3.15
C VAL A 26 5.75 20.36 -4.12
N ILE A 27 4.78 20.36 -5.03
CA ILE A 27 4.69 19.41 -6.13
C ILE A 27 5.62 19.93 -7.22
N VAL A 28 6.74 19.25 -7.42
CA VAL A 28 7.69 19.64 -8.46
C VAL A 28 7.20 19.06 -9.79
N PRO A 29 6.89 19.90 -10.81
CA PRO A 29 6.68 19.40 -12.16
C PRO A 29 7.98 18.74 -12.65
N LEU A 30 7.90 17.45 -12.94
CA LEU A 30 9.09 16.63 -13.19
C LEU A 30 9.64 16.93 -14.59
N LYS A 31 10.76 17.67 -14.66
CA LYS A 31 11.54 17.83 -15.90
C LYS A 31 12.27 16.51 -16.21
N THR A 32 12.08 16.00 -17.42
CA THR A 32 12.85 14.87 -17.94
C THR A 32 14.27 15.36 -18.24
N ILE A 33 15.29 14.89 -17.51
CA ILE A 33 16.68 15.10 -17.91
C ILE A 33 17.05 13.94 -18.84
N GLU A 34 17.13 14.24 -20.14
CA GLU A 34 17.62 13.31 -21.16
C GLU A 34 19.15 13.24 -21.03
N ASN A 35 19.68 12.21 -20.36
CA ASN A 35 20.94 11.50 -20.67
C ASN A 35 21.75 10.95 -19.48
N GLU A 36 21.30 11.07 -18.22
CA GLU A 36 21.93 10.35 -17.10
C GLU A 36 20.89 9.58 -16.27
N LYS A 37 21.06 8.24 -16.17
CA LYS A 37 20.17 7.38 -15.37
C LYS A 37 20.66 7.31 -13.92
N SER A 38 20.23 8.26 -13.09
CA SER A 38 20.30 8.13 -11.63
C SER A 38 18.95 7.64 -11.08
N TYR A 39 18.93 6.49 -10.42
CA TYR A 39 17.74 5.95 -9.74
C TYR A 39 17.58 6.56 -8.35
N GLY A 40 17.37 7.88 -8.25
CA GLY A 40 17.17 8.57 -6.97
C GLY A 40 15.70 8.72 -6.54
N GLU A 41 14.78 8.79 -7.51
CA GLU A 41 13.38 9.15 -7.27
C GLU A 41 12.42 8.29 -8.10
N GLN A 42 11.12 8.29 -7.77
CA GLN A 42 10.14 7.46 -8.48
C GLN A 42 10.01 7.83 -9.97
N ASN A 43 10.19 9.10 -10.31
CA ASN A 43 10.05 9.63 -11.67
C ASN A 43 11.17 9.21 -12.63
N SER A 44 12.33 8.79 -12.11
CA SER A 44 13.43 8.27 -12.94
C SER A 44 13.34 6.76 -13.19
N ARG A 45 12.40 6.06 -12.54
CA ARG A 45 12.23 4.60 -12.63
C ARG A 45 11.47 4.17 -13.89
N ASN A 46 11.69 2.92 -14.29
CA ASN A 46 10.99 2.29 -15.42
C ASN A 46 9.47 2.28 -15.27
N TRP A 47 8.97 2.15 -14.04
CA TRP A 47 7.54 2.26 -13.74
C TRP A 47 6.95 3.58 -14.25
N TRP A 48 7.61 4.72 -14.00
CA TRP A 48 7.10 6.03 -14.42
C TRP A 48 7.03 6.15 -15.95
N LYS A 49 8.03 5.60 -16.65
CA LYS A 49 8.06 5.57 -18.12
C LYS A 49 6.92 4.73 -18.69
N GLN A 50 6.68 3.54 -18.11
CA GLN A 50 5.56 2.67 -18.51
C GLN A 50 4.23 3.35 -18.21
N ALA A 51 4.12 3.99 -17.04
CA ALA A 51 2.90 4.66 -16.65
C ALA A 51 2.55 5.84 -17.56
N LYS A 52 3.55 6.62 -18.00
CA LYS A 52 3.34 7.72 -18.96
C LYS A 52 2.84 7.20 -20.31
N ARG A 53 3.36 6.05 -20.77
CA ARG A 53 2.96 5.45 -22.06
C ARG A 53 1.52 4.93 -22.06
N SER A 54 0.99 4.55 -20.90
CA SER A 54 -0.37 3.98 -20.81
C SER A 54 -1.47 5.01 -20.63
N ILE A 55 -1.13 6.29 -20.44
CA ILE A 55 -2.12 7.35 -20.25
C ILE A 55 -2.33 8.02 -21.60
N LEU A 56 -3.54 7.90 -22.16
CA LEU A 56 -3.95 8.68 -23.32
C LEU A 56 -3.86 10.18 -22.95
N ASN A 57 -3.37 11.01 -23.88
CA ASN A 57 -3.38 12.49 -23.80
C ASN A 57 -2.21 13.18 -23.07
N HIS A 58 -1.04 12.55 -22.90
CA HIS A 58 0.14 13.21 -22.32
C HIS A 58 -0.08 13.81 -20.91
N ALA A 59 -1.02 13.25 -20.13
CA ALA A 59 -1.32 13.69 -18.77
C ALA A 59 -0.10 13.68 -17.86
N ASN A 60 -0.10 14.55 -16.85
CA ASN A 60 0.83 14.40 -15.73
C ASN A 60 0.37 13.26 -14.82
N ILE A 61 1.30 12.45 -14.33
CA ILE A 61 0.98 11.39 -13.37
C ILE A 61 0.99 11.98 -11.97
N LEU A 62 -0.10 11.81 -11.23
CA LEU A 62 -0.11 11.95 -9.79
C LEU A 62 0.18 10.58 -9.17
N SER A 63 1.44 10.38 -8.78
CA SER A 63 1.88 9.14 -8.16
C SER A 63 1.36 9.08 -6.73
N ILE A 64 0.55 8.06 -6.44
CA ILE A 64 -0.04 7.81 -5.12
C ILE A 64 0.74 6.68 -4.45
N ILE A 65 1.24 6.93 -3.24
CA ILE A 65 1.89 5.95 -2.39
C ILE A 65 0.98 5.69 -1.20
N LEU A 66 0.63 4.43 -0.97
CA LEU A 66 -0.14 4.01 0.20
C LEU A 66 0.80 3.45 1.26
N TYR A 67 0.54 3.77 2.51
CA TYR A 67 1.20 3.16 3.66
C TYR A 67 0.16 2.44 4.50
N SER A 68 0.47 1.22 4.93
CA SER A 68 -0.41 0.41 5.74
C SER A 68 0.41 -0.36 6.76
N ASP A 69 0.09 -0.18 8.03
CA ASP A 69 0.79 -0.83 9.14
C ASP A 69 -0.19 -0.95 10.31
N ALA A 70 -0.53 -2.19 10.70
CA ALA A 70 -1.44 -2.40 11.82
C ALA A 70 -0.72 -2.08 13.14
N THR A 71 -1.29 -1.15 13.90
CA THR A 71 -0.69 -0.65 15.14
C THR A 71 -1.52 -1.05 16.34
N THR A 72 -0.84 -1.61 17.33
CA THR A 72 -1.45 -1.89 18.63
C THR A 72 -1.69 -0.58 19.37
N THR A 73 -2.92 -0.39 19.86
CA THR A 73 -3.37 0.84 20.53
C THR A 73 -3.37 0.75 22.05
N ASP A 74 -3.36 -0.46 22.61
CA ASP A 74 -3.35 -0.67 24.04
C ASP A 74 -2.00 -1.22 24.53
N THR A 75 -1.68 -0.94 25.80
CA THR A 75 -0.47 -1.43 26.45
C THR A 75 -0.43 -2.94 26.61
N LEU A 76 -1.59 -3.60 26.47
CA LEU A 76 -1.77 -5.05 26.65
C LEU A 76 -1.83 -5.84 25.34
N GLY A 77 -1.82 -5.20 24.16
CA GLY A 77 -1.83 -5.91 22.88
C GLY A 77 -3.20 -6.43 22.41
N LYS A 78 -4.30 -6.04 23.03
CA LYS A 78 -5.65 -6.56 22.77
C LYS A 78 -6.43 -5.76 21.73
N SER A 79 -6.07 -4.50 21.49
CA SER A 79 -6.77 -3.63 20.54
C SER A 79 -5.80 -3.09 19.53
N SER A 80 -6.08 -3.32 18.25
CA SER A 80 -5.30 -2.79 17.14
C SER A 80 -6.15 -1.86 16.27
N LEU A 81 -5.48 -0.92 15.63
CA LEU A 81 -6.02 -0.12 14.54
C LEU A 81 -5.18 -0.38 13.30
N HIS A 82 -5.82 -0.40 12.13
CA HIS A 82 -5.13 -0.58 10.86
C HIS A 82 -5.23 0.70 10.03
N PRO A 83 -4.44 1.74 10.34
CA PRO A 83 -4.47 2.97 9.57
C PRO A 83 -3.93 2.74 8.16
N ILE A 84 -4.53 3.44 7.19
CA ILE A 84 -4.00 3.57 5.84
C ILE A 84 -3.71 5.04 5.56
N TYR A 85 -2.47 5.35 5.24
CA TYR A 85 -2.01 6.70 4.89
C TYR A 85 -1.75 6.80 3.40
N VAL A 86 -1.80 8.03 2.90
CA VAL A 86 -1.48 8.38 1.52
C VAL A 86 -0.39 9.45 1.48
N SER A 87 0.50 9.34 0.51
CA SER A 87 1.49 10.37 0.15
C SER A 87 1.62 10.46 -1.36
N LEU A 88 2.11 11.59 -1.84
CA LEU A 88 2.39 11.78 -3.25
C LEU A 88 3.85 11.41 -3.59
N GLY A 89 4.01 10.57 -4.61
CA GLY A 89 5.29 10.20 -5.18
C GLY A 89 5.98 11.33 -5.95
N ASN A 90 5.22 12.36 -6.32
CA ASN A 90 5.71 13.59 -6.94
C ASN A 90 6.52 14.47 -5.96
N ILE A 91 6.41 14.23 -4.65
CA ILE A 91 7.16 14.94 -3.62
C ILE A 91 8.54 14.26 -3.46
N PRO A 92 9.66 15.02 -3.50
CA PRO A 92 11.00 14.48 -3.31
C PRO A 92 11.13 13.67 -2.02
N THR A 93 11.93 12.61 -2.04
CA THR A 93 12.04 11.63 -0.94
C THR A 93 12.38 12.28 0.40
N TRP A 94 13.32 13.23 0.42
CA TRP A 94 13.72 13.94 1.64
C TRP A 94 12.56 14.70 2.30
N ARG A 95 11.63 15.24 1.49
CA ARG A 95 10.45 15.96 1.96
C ARG A 95 9.33 15.00 2.33
N ARG A 96 9.12 13.95 1.51
CA ARG A 96 8.13 12.88 1.71
C ARG A 96 8.32 12.11 3.02
N ASN A 97 9.55 12.02 3.51
CA ASN A 97 9.83 11.33 4.76
C ASN A 97 9.31 12.06 6.02
N LYS A 98 8.91 13.32 5.91
CA LYS A 98 8.28 14.05 7.03
C LYS A 98 6.85 13.57 7.28
N GLU A 99 6.37 13.69 8.51
CA GLU A 99 5.04 13.24 8.93
C GLU A 99 3.92 14.07 8.29
N ASP A 100 4.12 15.38 8.19
CA ASP A 100 3.16 16.32 7.62
C ASP A 100 2.85 16.08 6.14
N VAL A 101 3.66 15.29 5.44
CA VAL A 101 3.45 14.92 4.03
C VAL A 101 2.59 13.67 3.86
N LYS A 102 2.37 12.92 4.93
CA LYS A 102 1.55 11.71 4.92
C LYS A 102 0.19 12.06 5.52
N GLN A 103 -0.86 11.84 4.76
CA GLN A 103 -2.22 12.09 5.22
C GLN A 103 -2.91 10.78 5.56
N LEU A 104 -3.56 10.71 6.72
CA LEU A 104 -4.40 9.57 7.07
C LEU A 104 -5.63 9.56 6.15
N LEU A 105 -5.82 8.45 5.44
CA LEU A 105 -6.98 8.25 4.57
C LEU A 105 -8.13 7.57 5.34
N GLY A 106 -7.81 6.67 6.27
CA GLY A 106 -8.81 6.03 7.12
C GLY A 106 -8.25 4.89 7.95
N TYR A 107 -9.15 4.14 8.59
CA TYR A 107 -8.83 2.93 9.32
C TYR A 107 -9.52 1.74 8.68
N LEU A 108 -8.77 0.70 8.37
CA LEU A 108 -9.30 -0.55 7.86
C LEU A 108 -9.93 -1.35 9.01
N PRO A 109 -11.09 -1.99 8.78
CA PRO A 109 -11.73 -2.82 9.78
C PRO A 109 -10.86 -4.03 10.11
N ILE A 110 -10.67 -4.27 11.41
CA ILE A 110 -10.02 -5.48 11.94
C ILE A 110 -11.09 -6.36 12.56
N LEU A 111 -11.28 -7.56 12.01
CA LEU A 111 -12.25 -8.50 12.55
C LEU A 111 -11.71 -9.21 13.80
N SER A 112 -12.55 -9.30 14.82
CA SER A 112 -12.30 -10.09 16.03
C SER A 112 -13.02 -11.44 15.95
N ALA A 113 -12.28 -12.55 16.10
CA ALA A 113 -12.88 -13.86 16.30
C ALA A 113 -13.36 -14.02 17.75
N LYS A 114 -14.40 -14.83 17.97
CA LYS A 114 -14.93 -15.13 19.32
C LYS A 114 -13.97 -16.00 20.12
N ASN A 115 -13.22 -16.87 19.44
CA ASN A 115 -12.24 -17.77 20.06
C ASN A 115 -11.15 -18.19 19.06
N GLU A 116 -10.09 -18.85 19.57
CA GLU A 116 -8.96 -19.33 18.76
C GLU A 116 -9.34 -20.38 17.71
N LYS A 117 -10.41 -21.15 17.94
CA LYS A 117 -10.90 -22.14 16.97
C LYS A 117 -11.50 -21.44 15.74
N GLU A 118 -12.33 -20.43 15.96
CA GLU A 118 -12.91 -19.61 14.90
C GLU A 118 -11.82 -18.84 14.15
N LYS A 119 -10.88 -18.24 14.86
CA LYS A 119 -9.74 -17.50 14.26
C LYS A 119 -8.93 -18.35 13.27
N LYS A 120 -8.80 -19.66 13.55
CA LYS A 120 -8.09 -20.63 12.70
C LYS A 120 -8.94 -21.20 11.57
N SER A 121 -10.26 -21.02 11.62
CA SER A 121 -11.17 -21.54 10.59
C SER A 121 -10.95 -20.87 9.24
N SER A 122 -11.12 -21.64 8.15
CA SER A 122 -11.07 -21.13 6.78
C SER A 122 -12.06 -19.99 6.57
N LYS A 123 -13.31 -20.19 7.01
CA LYS A 123 -14.40 -19.21 6.89
C LYS A 123 -14.04 -17.85 7.51
N PHE A 124 -13.44 -17.82 8.70
CA PHE A 124 -13.03 -16.56 9.32
C PHE A 124 -11.89 -15.89 8.56
N LYS A 125 -10.88 -16.67 8.13
CA LYS A 125 -9.76 -16.15 7.34
C LYS A 125 -10.23 -15.57 5.99
N GLU A 126 -11.16 -16.24 5.32
CA GLU A 126 -11.81 -15.75 4.09
C GLU A 126 -12.54 -14.45 4.35
N LEU A 127 -13.41 -14.41 5.36
CA LEU A 127 -14.15 -13.21 5.74
C LEU A 127 -13.23 -12.02 6.07
N ALA A 128 -12.15 -12.26 6.81
CA ALA A 128 -11.17 -11.23 7.14
C ALA A 128 -10.48 -10.65 5.89
N ARG A 129 -10.11 -11.51 4.93
CA ARG A 129 -9.52 -11.09 3.65
C ARG A 129 -10.53 -10.33 2.81
N GLU A 130 -11.73 -10.87 2.64
CA GLU A 130 -12.80 -10.23 1.88
C GLU A 130 -13.10 -8.84 2.44
N THR A 131 -13.22 -8.74 3.77
CA THR A 131 -13.43 -7.46 4.47
C THR A 131 -12.29 -6.49 4.21
N PHE A 132 -11.03 -6.94 4.29
CA PHE A 132 -9.85 -6.12 3.97
C PHE A 132 -9.89 -5.62 2.52
N HIS A 133 -10.08 -6.50 1.54
CA HIS A 133 -10.08 -6.15 0.12
C HIS A 133 -11.26 -5.27 -0.27
N ASN A 134 -12.45 -5.53 0.27
CA ASN A 134 -13.62 -4.68 0.06
C ASN A 134 -13.40 -3.28 0.65
N SER A 135 -12.71 -3.18 1.79
CA SER A 135 -12.35 -1.89 2.39
C SER A 135 -11.34 -1.12 1.53
N ILE A 136 -10.31 -1.81 1.03
CA ILE A 136 -9.36 -1.20 0.08
C ILE A 136 -10.08 -0.76 -1.19
N LYS A 137 -10.91 -1.63 -1.79
CA LYS A 137 -11.68 -1.30 -2.99
C LYS A 137 -12.52 -0.04 -2.78
N PHE A 138 -13.27 0.03 -1.68
CA PHE A 138 -14.07 1.21 -1.33
C PHE A 138 -13.22 2.49 -1.25
N LEU A 139 -12.05 2.43 -0.59
CA LEU A 139 -11.14 3.58 -0.50
C LEU A 139 -10.55 3.98 -1.85
N LEU A 140 -10.18 3.00 -2.69
CA LEU A 140 -9.63 3.28 -4.01
C LEU A 140 -10.70 3.81 -4.95
N ASP A 141 -11.92 3.27 -4.93
CA ASP A 141 -13.04 3.76 -5.76
C ASP A 141 -13.32 5.24 -5.48
N LEU A 142 -13.23 5.68 -4.21
CA LEU A 142 -13.33 7.10 -3.84
C LEU A 142 -12.17 7.95 -4.38
N LEU A 143 -10.94 7.42 -4.38
CA LEU A 143 -9.76 8.12 -4.89
C LEU A 143 -9.73 8.23 -6.42
N PHE A 144 -10.36 7.29 -7.13
CA PHE A 144 -10.31 7.16 -8.59
C PHE A 144 -11.68 7.36 -9.26
N GLN A 145 -12.62 8.02 -8.59
CA GLN A 145 -13.99 8.22 -9.10
C GLN A 145 -14.07 9.11 -10.35
N GLY A 146 -13.00 9.82 -10.72
CA GLY A 146 -12.94 10.69 -11.89
C GLY A 146 -11.68 10.48 -12.74
N ASP A 147 -11.65 11.14 -13.89
CA ASP A 147 -10.59 11.00 -14.88
C ASP A 147 -9.27 11.70 -14.48
N GLY A 148 -9.27 12.49 -13.41
CA GLY A 148 -8.10 13.22 -12.95
C GLY A 148 -8.40 14.22 -11.86
N VAL A 149 -7.37 14.96 -11.45
CA VAL A 149 -7.44 16.02 -10.44
C VAL A 149 -6.61 17.21 -10.91
N ASP A 150 -7.18 18.42 -10.83
CA ASP A 150 -6.48 19.67 -11.10
C ASP A 150 -5.75 20.16 -9.85
N PHE A 151 -4.47 20.51 -10.01
CA PHE A 151 -3.68 21.18 -8.99
C PHE A 151 -3.24 22.55 -9.49
N ASN A 152 -3.49 23.58 -8.68
CA ASN A 152 -2.89 24.89 -8.88
C ASN A 152 -1.46 24.89 -8.33
N ILE A 153 -0.47 24.97 -9.22
CA ILE A 153 0.96 25.01 -8.89
C ILE A 153 1.56 26.22 -9.59
N ASP A 154 2.13 27.15 -8.82
CA ASP A 154 2.73 28.39 -9.33
C ASP A 154 1.77 29.16 -10.27
N ASP A 155 0.52 29.35 -9.82
CA ASP A 155 -0.57 30.02 -10.55
C ASP A 155 -0.94 29.37 -11.89
N LYS A 156 -0.58 28.09 -12.07
CA LYS A 156 -0.99 27.28 -13.22
C LYS A 156 -1.81 26.10 -12.76
N ASP A 157 -2.96 25.92 -13.39
CA ASP A 157 -3.75 24.71 -13.22
C ASP A 157 -3.14 23.60 -14.06
N ILE A 158 -2.66 22.58 -13.37
CA ILE A 158 -2.04 21.41 -13.96
C ILE A 158 -2.95 20.22 -13.68
N TRP A 159 -3.42 19.61 -14.76
CA TRP A 159 -4.22 18.40 -14.68
C TRP A 159 -3.34 17.16 -14.45
N PHE A 160 -3.74 16.32 -13.51
CA PHE A 160 -3.06 15.07 -13.20
C PHE A 160 -3.99 13.87 -13.26
N PHE A 161 -3.47 12.76 -13.79
CA PHE A 161 -4.07 11.45 -13.71
C PHE A 161 -3.53 10.70 -12.48
N PRO A 162 -4.36 10.42 -11.46
CA PRO A 162 -3.94 9.69 -10.27
C PRO A 162 -3.58 8.24 -10.62
N ARG A 163 -2.51 7.73 -10.02
CA ARG A 163 -2.12 6.33 -10.16
C ARG A 163 -1.37 5.82 -8.94
N ILE A 164 -1.78 4.66 -8.42
CA ILE A 164 -1.03 3.97 -7.36
C ILE A 164 0.33 3.54 -7.92
N SER A 165 1.40 3.97 -7.28
CA SER A 165 2.77 3.63 -7.64
C SER A 165 3.40 2.58 -6.74
N THR A 166 3.10 2.64 -5.44
CA THR A 166 3.70 1.75 -4.44
C THR A 166 2.76 1.63 -3.24
N ILE A 167 2.68 0.42 -2.68
CA ILE A 167 2.10 0.17 -1.37
C ILE A 167 3.27 -0.19 -0.45
N ILE A 168 3.48 0.58 0.60
CA ILE A 168 4.51 0.37 1.60
C ILE A 168 3.84 -0.20 2.83
N CYS A 169 4.24 -1.41 3.18
CA CYS A 169 3.76 -2.13 4.34
C CYS A 169 4.82 -3.15 4.74
N ASP A 170 4.71 -3.68 5.96
CA ASP A 170 5.53 -4.80 6.36
C ASP A 170 5.05 -6.09 5.66
N TRP A 171 5.78 -7.17 5.89
CA TRP A 171 5.60 -8.41 5.14
C TRP A 171 4.20 -9.07 5.33
N PRO A 172 3.66 -9.19 6.55
CA PRO A 172 2.33 -9.76 6.78
C PRO A 172 1.22 -8.96 6.08
N GLU A 173 1.34 -7.63 6.04
CA GLU A 173 0.38 -6.75 5.38
C GLU A 173 0.51 -6.87 3.86
N ALA A 174 1.73 -6.94 3.32
CA ALA A 174 1.98 -7.20 1.90
C ALA A 174 1.36 -8.54 1.47
N CYS A 175 1.42 -9.54 2.34
CA CYS A 175 0.75 -10.82 2.15
C CYS A 175 -0.78 -10.67 2.08
N MET A 176 -1.38 -9.87 2.95
CA MET A 176 -2.82 -9.57 2.88
C MET A 176 -3.19 -8.86 1.58
N PHE A 177 -2.44 -7.83 1.16
CA PHE A 177 -2.68 -7.13 -0.12
C PHE A 177 -2.59 -8.04 -1.34
N SER A 178 -1.70 -9.03 -1.29
CA SER A 178 -1.43 -9.94 -2.41
C SER A 178 -2.21 -11.26 -2.34
N LEU A 179 -3.07 -11.43 -1.33
CA LEU A 179 -3.74 -12.71 -1.04
C LEU A 179 -2.76 -13.88 -0.92
N THR A 180 -1.57 -13.63 -0.38
CA THR A 180 -0.53 -14.66 -0.17
C THR A 180 -0.45 -15.03 1.31
N TYR A 181 -0.30 -16.31 1.63
CA TYR A 181 -0.40 -16.77 3.01
C TYR A 181 0.95 -16.78 3.75
N LYS A 182 0.95 -16.20 4.95
CA LYS A 182 2.00 -16.27 5.96
C LYS A 182 1.94 -17.58 6.74
N SER A 183 2.54 -18.65 6.23
CA SER A 183 2.90 -19.79 7.07
C SER A 183 3.82 -20.78 6.37
N VAL A 184 4.66 -21.48 7.15
CA VAL A 184 5.29 -22.74 6.76
C VAL A 184 4.26 -23.81 6.35
N ASN A 185 3.00 -23.65 6.77
CA ASN A 185 1.89 -24.52 6.43
C ASN A 185 1.11 -24.08 5.17
N SER A 186 1.59 -23.07 4.45
CA SER A 186 1.04 -22.76 3.12
C SER A 186 1.38 -23.85 2.12
N ASN A 187 0.43 -24.22 1.26
CA ASN A 187 0.71 -25.08 0.10
C ASN A 187 1.72 -24.42 -0.85
N TYR A 188 1.69 -23.09 -0.95
CA TYR A 188 2.60 -22.30 -1.76
C TYR A 188 3.28 -21.24 -0.89
N PRO A 189 4.37 -21.59 -0.19
CA PRO A 189 4.98 -20.72 0.83
C PRO A 189 5.87 -19.61 0.24
N CYS A 190 6.27 -19.71 -1.04
CA CYS A 190 7.11 -18.69 -1.67
C CYS A 190 6.29 -17.48 -2.13
N HIS A 191 6.78 -16.27 -1.84
CA HIS A 191 6.15 -15.02 -2.27
C HIS A 191 6.44 -14.69 -3.75
N PHE A 192 7.52 -15.24 -4.33
CA PHE A 192 7.90 -14.94 -5.71
C PHE A 192 7.36 -15.95 -6.71
N CYS A 193 7.01 -17.15 -6.26
CA CYS A 193 6.58 -18.22 -7.15
C CYS A 193 5.51 -19.12 -6.56
N LEU A 194 4.90 -19.91 -7.44
CA LEU A 194 3.87 -20.92 -7.14
C LEU A 194 4.48 -22.31 -7.03
N VAL A 195 5.60 -22.44 -6.32
CA VAL A 195 6.18 -23.74 -5.97
C VAL A 195 5.45 -24.30 -4.76
N GLN A 196 5.01 -25.56 -4.87
CA GLN A 196 4.39 -26.25 -3.76
C GLN A 196 5.40 -26.54 -2.65
N ARG A 197 4.92 -26.61 -1.41
CA ARG A 197 5.76 -26.86 -0.22
C ARG A 197 6.62 -28.12 -0.39
N GLU A 198 6.05 -29.18 -0.95
CA GLU A 198 6.69 -30.48 -1.16
C GLU A 198 7.82 -30.41 -2.20
N ASP A 199 7.75 -29.44 -3.10
CA ASP A 199 8.69 -29.25 -4.21
C ASP A 199 9.79 -28.23 -3.94
N LEU A 200 9.82 -27.59 -2.76
CA LEU A 200 10.79 -26.53 -2.45
C LEU A 200 12.26 -26.99 -2.55
N ILE A 201 12.52 -28.29 -2.36
CA ILE A 201 13.86 -28.88 -2.44
C ILE A 201 14.28 -29.12 -3.90
N ASN A 202 13.33 -29.16 -4.84
CA ASN A 202 13.60 -29.48 -6.23
C ASN A 202 14.08 -28.26 -7.02
N ILE A 203 15.39 -28.03 -7.01
CA ILE A 203 16.06 -26.93 -7.72
C ILE A 203 15.95 -27.00 -9.26
N ARG A 204 15.49 -28.13 -9.83
CA ARG A 204 15.34 -28.32 -11.28
C ARG A 204 13.91 -28.11 -11.77
N LYS A 205 12.96 -27.88 -10.87
CA LYS A 205 11.56 -27.70 -11.24
C LYS A 205 11.39 -26.38 -11.97
N GLU A 206 10.66 -26.38 -13.08
CA GLU A 206 10.24 -25.14 -13.71
C GLU A 206 9.28 -24.39 -12.79
N VAL A 207 9.48 -23.08 -12.69
CA VAL A 207 8.84 -22.26 -11.67
C VAL A 207 7.92 -21.24 -12.32
N ILE A 208 6.64 -21.29 -11.96
CA ILE A 208 5.68 -20.25 -12.30
C ILE A 208 5.85 -19.09 -11.32
N LEU A 209 6.18 -17.92 -11.84
CA LEU A 209 6.34 -16.71 -11.02
C LEU A 209 4.99 -16.09 -10.64
N ARG A 210 4.91 -15.50 -9.45
CA ARG A 210 3.78 -14.68 -8.99
C ARG A 210 3.87 -13.26 -9.55
N ASN A 211 3.73 -13.13 -10.86
CA ASN A 211 3.65 -11.84 -11.54
C ASN A 211 2.19 -11.48 -11.84
N HIS A 212 1.95 -10.22 -12.21
CA HIS A 212 0.59 -9.73 -12.48
C HIS A 212 -0.12 -10.46 -13.64
N VAL A 213 0.62 -11.02 -14.60
CA VAL A 213 0.06 -11.76 -15.74
C VAL A 213 -0.47 -13.11 -15.26
N ASN A 214 0.42 -13.91 -14.66
CA ASN A 214 0.09 -15.25 -14.18
C ASN A 214 -1.00 -15.19 -13.11
N ILE A 215 -0.89 -14.29 -12.12
CA ILE A 215 -1.88 -14.16 -11.05
C ILE A 215 -3.24 -13.70 -11.58
N LYS A 216 -3.26 -12.82 -12.58
CA LYS A 216 -4.52 -12.40 -13.22
C LYS A 216 -5.21 -13.57 -13.89
N GLU A 217 -4.47 -14.47 -14.55
CA GLU A 217 -5.05 -15.68 -15.15
C GLU A 217 -5.71 -16.59 -14.11
N TYR A 218 -5.08 -16.81 -12.95
CA TYR A 218 -5.71 -17.53 -11.84
C TYR A 218 -6.98 -16.85 -11.32
N PHE A 219 -6.98 -15.51 -11.27
CA PHE A 219 -8.15 -14.74 -10.86
C PHE A 219 -9.29 -14.85 -11.88
N ASP A 220 -9.01 -14.60 -13.15
CA ASP A 220 -9.98 -14.62 -14.25
C ASP A 220 -10.59 -16.03 -14.46
N SER A 221 -9.83 -17.08 -14.13
CA SER A 221 -10.28 -18.48 -14.17
C SER A 221 -11.00 -18.96 -12.91
N ASN A 222 -11.23 -18.10 -11.91
CA ASN A 222 -11.79 -18.46 -10.59
C ASN A 222 -10.98 -19.56 -9.86
N THR A 223 -9.70 -19.70 -10.18
CA THR A 223 -8.77 -20.66 -9.54
C THR A 223 -7.77 -19.97 -8.62
N SER A 224 -8.09 -18.75 -8.16
CA SER A 224 -7.28 -17.98 -7.20
C SER A 224 -6.89 -18.78 -5.96
N ASN A 225 -7.72 -19.76 -5.59
CA ASN A 225 -7.40 -20.70 -4.52
C ASN A 225 -6.10 -21.48 -4.76
N LEU A 226 -5.81 -21.87 -6.00
CA LEU A 226 -4.61 -22.61 -6.37
C LEU A 226 -3.34 -21.76 -6.38
N ALA A 227 -3.46 -20.42 -6.38
CA ALA A 227 -2.32 -19.50 -6.47
C ALA A 227 -1.99 -18.78 -5.15
N GLY A 228 -2.89 -18.80 -4.17
CA GLY A 228 -2.69 -18.06 -2.92
C GLY A 228 -3.51 -18.51 -1.73
N LEU A 229 -4.52 -19.37 -1.91
CA LEU A 229 -5.44 -19.73 -0.84
C LEU A 229 -5.19 -21.17 -0.39
N GLU A 230 -5.40 -21.43 0.90
CA GLU A 230 -5.47 -22.80 1.39
C GLU A 230 -6.55 -23.55 0.59
N GLN A 231 -6.24 -24.72 0.03
CA GLN A 231 -7.12 -25.85 0.31
C GLN A 231 -6.60 -26.46 1.61
N VAL A 232 -7.39 -26.29 2.68
CA VAL A 232 -7.15 -26.99 3.93
C VAL A 232 -7.61 -28.43 3.70
N ASN A 233 -6.68 -29.36 3.59
CA ASN A 233 -7.03 -30.75 3.84
C ASN A 233 -7.39 -30.85 5.32
N ASN A 234 -8.60 -31.34 5.59
CA ASN A 234 -9.09 -31.67 6.94
C ASN A 234 -8.11 -32.58 7.69
#